data_AF-E8ZKP6-F1
#
_entry.id   AF-E8ZKP6-F1
#
_cell.length_a   1.000
_cell.length_b   1.000
_cell.length_c   1.000
_cell.angle_alpha   90.00
_cell.angle_beta   90.00
_cell.angle_gamma   90.00
#
_symmetry.space_group_name_H-M   'P 1'
#
loop_
_entity.id
_entity.type
_entity.pdbx_description
1 polymer ?
#
loop_
_entity_poly.entity_id
_entity_poly.type
_entity_poly.pdbx_seq_one_letter_code
_entity_poly.pdbx_strand_id
1 'polypeptide(L)'
;MTTKTLGLGALGGAGVAGACGGGYLLMKEKTIGDRVSKSGLVLIKSGDSEAWKLAAKHIKSSEDSLHSDLTEFDSSITNKETTDLDKAKVALEKWCLKASSKDLSEQNIRDYLDKVKSRCTTPPSNIKEKLKRDGKAFTGNWSNKFNSLKTNHAQDSDLESHLKASGDNITETLSQVSSQTEKYVSALQKWCESKLDLKLEHTDYESMYPKVISRCI
;
A
#
# COMPACT_ATOMS: atom_id res chain seq x y z
N MET A 1 36.51 28.18 -31.68
CA MET A 1 36.60 27.55 -30.35
C MET A 1 36.10 28.54 -29.33
N THR A 2 34.87 28.37 -28.88
CA THR A 2 34.16 29.32 -28.01
C THR A 2 33.93 28.62 -26.68
N THR A 3 34.84 28.83 -25.74
CA THR A 3 34.73 28.32 -24.38
C THR A 3 33.78 29.23 -23.62
N LYS A 4 32.58 28.75 -23.29
CA LYS A 4 31.67 29.44 -22.38
C LYS A 4 31.76 28.80 -21.00
N THR A 5 32.35 29.56 -20.08
CA THR A 5 32.39 29.38 -18.64
C THR A 5 30.97 29.31 -18.08
N LEU A 6 30.63 28.23 -17.36
CA LEU A 6 29.43 28.15 -16.54
C LEU A 6 29.87 28.26 -15.08
N GLY A 7 29.64 29.44 -14.51
CA GLY A 7 29.89 29.73 -13.10
C GLY A 7 28.90 28.95 -12.22
N LEU A 8 29.46 28.15 -11.30
CA LEU A 8 28.75 27.60 -10.16
C LEU A 8 28.58 28.72 -9.13
N GLY A 9 27.39 29.33 -9.12
CA GLY A 9 26.96 30.23 -8.05
C GLY A 9 26.64 29.44 -6.79
N ALA A 10 27.40 29.70 -5.73
CA ALA A 10 27.14 29.22 -4.39
C ALA A 10 26.02 30.03 -3.72
N LEU A 11 25.07 29.34 -3.09
CA LEU A 11 24.23 29.82 -1.98
C LEU A 11 24.16 28.60 -1.03
N GLY A 12 24.73 28.59 0.17
CA GLY A 12 24.49 29.54 1.26
C GLY A 12 23.32 29.01 2.10
N GLY A 13 23.62 28.33 3.21
CA GLY A 13 22.65 27.49 3.94
C GLY A 13 21.65 28.21 4.86
N ALA A 14 20.70 27.42 5.37
CA ALA A 14 19.99 27.50 6.67
C ALA A 14 18.51 27.05 6.55
N GLY A 15 18.11 26.11 7.41
CA GLY A 15 16.84 26.17 8.16
C GLY A 15 15.49 25.97 7.45
N VAL A 16 14.84 24.86 7.84
CA VAL A 16 13.40 24.60 8.03
C VAL A 16 12.42 24.43 6.85
N ALA A 17 11.56 23.44 7.08
CA ALA A 17 10.15 23.33 6.72
C ALA A 17 9.79 22.82 5.31
N GLY A 18 8.77 21.96 5.30
CA GLY A 18 8.33 21.16 4.17
C GLY A 18 8.06 21.95 2.90
N ALA A 19 8.62 21.46 1.80
CA ALA A 19 8.16 21.77 0.47
C ALA A 19 7.72 20.46 -0.19
N CYS A 20 6.41 20.18 -0.09
CA CYS A 20 5.70 19.46 -1.13
C CYS A 20 5.76 20.31 -2.41
N GLY A 21 6.91 20.33 -3.07
CA GLY A 21 7.14 21.02 -4.32
C GLY A 21 7.17 19.98 -5.44
N GLY A 22 6.01 19.76 -6.06
CA GLY A 22 5.87 18.95 -7.26
C GLY A 22 6.63 19.58 -8.43
N GLY A 23 7.93 19.27 -8.53
CA GLY A 23 8.67 19.40 -9.76
C GLY A 23 8.43 18.15 -10.60
N TYR A 24 7.27 18.06 -11.26
CA TYR A 24 7.13 17.18 -12.41
C TYR A 24 8.01 17.77 -13.52
N LEU A 25 9.32 17.51 -13.43
CA LEU A 25 10.18 17.59 -14.59
C LEU A 25 9.53 16.70 -15.64
N LEU A 26 9.22 17.27 -16.81
CA LEU A 26 8.76 16.58 -18.01
C LEU A 26 9.86 15.63 -18.51
N MET A 27 10.28 14.68 -17.69
CA MET A 27 11.16 13.61 -18.10
C MET A 27 10.33 12.72 -19.00
N LYS A 28 10.71 12.69 -20.29
CA LYS A 28 10.23 11.69 -21.23
C LYS A 28 10.47 10.32 -20.58
N GLU A 29 9.41 9.56 -20.38
CA GLU A 29 9.51 8.23 -19.78
C GLU A 29 10.41 7.38 -20.69
N LYS A 30 11.52 6.85 -20.15
CA LYS A 30 12.44 5.99 -20.90
C LYS A 30 12.42 4.57 -20.37
N THR A 31 12.11 4.41 -19.09
CA THR A 31 12.16 3.15 -18.39
C THR A 31 10.83 2.80 -17.72
N ILE A 32 10.66 1.53 -17.35
CA ILE A 32 9.54 1.06 -16.53
C ILE A 32 9.45 1.88 -15.23
N GLY A 33 10.60 2.16 -14.59
CA GLY A 33 10.66 2.96 -13.37
C GLY A 33 10.16 4.39 -13.55
N ASP A 34 10.46 5.03 -14.68
CA ASP A 34 9.95 6.36 -15.00
C ASP A 34 8.42 6.34 -15.13
N ARG A 35 7.87 5.31 -15.78
CA ARG A 35 6.43 5.14 -15.95
C ARG A 35 5.70 4.85 -14.64
N VAL A 36 6.33 4.08 -13.75
CA VAL A 36 5.82 3.89 -12.38
C VAL A 36 5.83 5.20 -11.61
N SER A 37 6.92 5.97 -11.70
CA SER A 37 7.02 7.28 -11.03
C SER A 37 5.98 8.28 -11.53
N LYS A 38 5.71 8.28 -12.85
CA LYS A 38 4.67 9.11 -13.47
C LYS A 38 3.24 8.72 -13.03
N SER A 39 3.05 7.50 -12.53
CA SER A 39 1.76 7.10 -11.93
C SER A 39 1.56 7.63 -10.51
N GLY A 40 2.53 8.37 -9.95
CA GLY A 40 2.49 8.93 -8.60
C GLY A 40 3.01 7.98 -7.51
N LEU A 41 3.58 6.83 -7.89
CA LEU A 41 4.22 5.90 -6.96
C LEU A 41 5.69 6.25 -6.80
N VAL A 42 6.23 6.06 -5.60
CA VAL A 42 7.64 6.32 -5.29
C VAL A 42 8.40 5.00 -5.30
N LEU A 43 9.44 4.87 -6.14
CA LEU A 43 10.32 3.71 -6.12
C LEU A 43 11.17 3.71 -4.84
N ILE A 44 11.40 2.52 -4.26
CA ILE A 44 12.31 2.37 -3.12
C ILE A 44 13.73 2.68 -3.60
N LYS A 45 14.45 3.51 -2.84
CA LYS A 45 15.83 3.86 -3.17
C LYS A 45 16.76 2.68 -2.92
N SER A 46 17.79 2.54 -3.74
CA SER A 46 18.83 1.55 -3.46
C SER A 46 19.50 1.85 -2.11
N GLY A 47 19.76 0.80 -1.32
CA GLY A 47 20.33 0.90 0.02
C GLY A 47 19.34 1.25 1.13
N ASP A 48 18.06 1.52 0.82
CA ASP A 48 17.02 1.75 1.83
C ASP A 48 16.57 0.41 2.47
N SER A 49 17.41 -0.12 3.36
CA SER A 49 17.24 -1.46 3.93
C SER A 49 15.88 -1.64 4.62
N GLU A 50 15.36 -0.62 5.31
CA GLU A 50 14.09 -0.74 6.02
C GLU A 50 12.90 -0.77 5.05
N ALA A 51 12.90 0.08 4.02
CA ALA A 51 11.86 0.03 2.99
C ALA A 51 11.88 -1.29 2.21
N TRP A 52 13.06 -1.80 1.86
CA TRP A 52 13.19 -3.11 1.20
C TRP A 52 12.76 -4.27 2.10
N LYS A 53 13.07 -4.20 3.40
CA LYS A 53 12.64 -5.22 4.37
C LYS A 53 11.13 -5.23 4.52
N LEU A 54 10.49 -4.06 4.58
CA LEU A 54 9.04 -3.93 4.63
C LEU A 54 8.38 -4.42 3.33
N ALA A 55 8.95 -4.09 2.17
CA ALA A 55 8.46 -4.60 0.88
C ALA A 55 8.57 -6.13 0.80
N ALA A 56 9.72 -6.70 1.20
CA ALA A 56 9.91 -8.15 1.25
C ALA A 56 8.91 -8.83 2.20
N LYS A 57 8.64 -8.23 3.38
CA LYS A 57 7.62 -8.73 4.31
C LYS A 57 6.22 -8.72 3.70
N HIS A 58 5.86 -7.67 2.96
CA HIS A 58 4.54 -7.54 2.34
C HIS A 58 4.33 -8.55 1.21
N ILE A 59 5.35 -8.80 0.39
CA ILE A 59 5.19 -9.70 -0.75
C ILE A 59 5.30 -11.18 -0.33
N LYS A 60 5.99 -11.47 0.78
CA LYS A 60 6.05 -12.81 1.39
C LYS A 60 4.66 -13.38 1.73
N SER A 61 3.67 -12.53 2.02
CA SER A 61 2.29 -12.97 2.31
C SER A 61 1.38 -13.08 1.08
N SER A 62 1.77 -12.58 -0.10
CA SER A 62 0.82 -12.31 -1.18
C SER A 62 1.01 -13.05 -2.51
N GLU A 63 2.21 -13.49 -2.91
CA GLU A 63 2.41 -14.01 -4.28
C GLU A 63 3.40 -15.20 -4.41
N ASP A 64 2.91 -16.35 -4.89
CA ASP A 64 3.76 -17.51 -5.23
C ASP A 64 4.72 -17.19 -6.40
N SER A 65 4.31 -16.33 -7.34
CA SER A 65 5.10 -15.91 -8.51
C SER A 65 6.33 -15.06 -8.19
N LEU A 66 6.44 -14.55 -6.95
CA LEU A 66 7.62 -13.81 -6.51
C LEU A 66 8.85 -14.72 -6.43
N HIS A 67 8.67 -15.97 -5.98
CA HIS A 67 9.79 -16.86 -5.71
C HIS A 67 10.61 -17.12 -6.96
N SER A 68 9.96 -17.44 -8.08
CA SER A 68 10.66 -17.66 -9.36
C SER A 68 11.47 -16.46 -9.83
N ASP A 69 10.96 -15.24 -9.60
CA ASP A 69 11.63 -14.00 -9.95
C ASP A 69 12.84 -13.71 -9.02
N LEU A 70 12.77 -14.12 -7.75
CA LEU A 70 13.83 -13.92 -6.76
C LEU A 70 14.90 -15.02 -6.78
N THR A 71 14.56 -16.25 -7.17
CA THR A 71 15.51 -17.38 -7.27
C THR A 71 16.65 -17.07 -8.25
N GLU A 72 16.42 -16.23 -9.26
CA GLU A 72 17.47 -15.71 -10.15
C GLU A 72 18.60 -15.01 -9.37
N PHE A 73 18.28 -14.37 -8.25
CA PHE A 73 19.21 -13.56 -7.46
C PHE A 73 19.68 -14.24 -6.17
N ASP A 74 18.91 -15.19 -5.63
CA ASP A 74 19.31 -16.06 -4.53
C ASP A 74 18.55 -17.40 -4.62
N SER A 75 19.29 -18.46 -4.99
CA SER A 75 18.71 -19.80 -5.20
C SER A 75 18.21 -20.48 -3.92
N SER A 76 18.52 -19.94 -2.73
CA SER A 76 17.98 -20.44 -1.46
C SER A 76 16.54 -20.00 -1.20
N ILE A 77 16.03 -19.01 -1.95
CA ILE A 77 14.64 -18.56 -1.93
C ILE A 77 13.79 -19.58 -2.71
N THR A 78 13.34 -20.61 -2.01
CA THR A 78 12.65 -21.77 -2.59
C THR A 78 11.16 -21.83 -2.24
N ASN A 79 10.77 -21.31 -1.08
CA ASN A 79 9.37 -21.22 -0.66
C ASN A 79 9.16 -20.12 0.40
N LYS A 80 7.91 -19.70 0.59
CA LYS A 80 7.55 -18.60 1.50
C LYS A 80 7.79 -18.90 2.98
N GLU A 81 7.79 -20.15 3.41
CA GLU A 81 7.83 -20.51 4.83
C GLU A 81 9.25 -20.50 5.38
N THR A 82 10.23 -20.93 4.57
CA THR A 82 11.63 -21.06 4.97
C THR A 82 12.52 -19.89 4.51
N THR A 83 11.98 -18.97 3.69
CA THR A 83 12.76 -17.86 3.16
C THR A 83 13.14 -16.86 4.25
N ASP A 84 14.46 -16.69 4.38
CA ASP A 84 15.11 -15.66 5.20
C ASP A 84 14.77 -14.26 4.67
N LEU A 85 14.32 -13.38 5.57
CA LEU A 85 13.84 -12.05 5.21
C LEU A 85 14.96 -11.14 4.70
N ASP A 86 16.18 -11.26 5.23
CA ASP A 86 17.31 -10.44 4.80
C ASP A 86 17.82 -10.86 3.42
N LYS A 87 17.79 -12.15 3.10
CA LYS A 87 18.05 -12.64 1.74
C LYS A 87 16.97 -12.19 0.76
N ALA A 88 15.70 -12.35 1.13
CA ALA A 88 14.57 -11.91 0.29
C ALA A 88 14.64 -10.41 -0.02
N LYS A 89 14.98 -9.59 0.99
CA LYS A 89 15.22 -8.15 0.86
C LYS A 89 16.28 -7.86 -0.21
N VAL A 90 17.45 -8.49 -0.13
CA VAL A 90 18.56 -8.26 -1.06
C VAL A 90 18.22 -8.73 -2.48
N ALA A 91 17.58 -9.89 -2.61
CA ALA A 91 17.13 -10.40 -3.91
C ALA A 91 16.08 -9.47 -4.55
N LEU A 92 15.12 -9.00 -3.75
CA LEU A 92 14.06 -8.10 -4.18
C LEU A 92 14.63 -6.76 -4.67
N GLU A 93 15.56 -6.16 -3.91
CA GLU A 93 16.22 -4.92 -4.33
C GLU A 93 16.89 -5.09 -5.70
N LYS A 94 17.68 -6.16 -5.88
CA LYS A 94 18.37 -6.44 -7.17
C LYS A 94 17.37 -6.63 -8.31
N TRP A 95 16.33 -7.43 -8.10
CA TRP A 95 15.29 -7.66 -9.09
C TRP A 95 14.62 -6.35 -9.49
N CYS A 96 14.28 -5.51 -8.50
CA CYS A 96 13.62 -4.23 -8.73
C CYS A 96 14.47 -3.22 -9.49
N LEU A 97 15.77 -3.13 -9.18
CA LEU A 97 16.69 -2.25 -9.91
C LEU A 97 16.86 -2.70 -11.37
N LYS A 98 16.92 -4.02 -11.62
CA LYS A 98 16.97 -4.59 -12.96
C LYS A 98 15.65 -4.40 -13.72
N ALA A 99 14.51 -4.63 -13.08
CA ALA A 99 13.20 -4.52 -13.71
C ALA A 99 12.83 -3.07 -14.01
N SER A 100 13.11 -2.15 -13.09
CA SER A 100 12.78 -0.72 -13.25
C SER A 100 13.61 -0.03 -14.32
N SER A 101 14.82 -0.53 -14.63
CA SER A 101 15.70 0.04 -15.65
C SER A 101 15.40 -0.43 -17.08
N LYS A 102 14.49 -1.40 -17.25
CA LYS A 102 14.03 -1.85 -18.57
C LYS A 102 13.35 -0.73 -19.34
N ASP A 103 13.50 -0.75 -20.66
CA ASP A 103 12.88 0.21 -21.56
C ASP A 103 11.35 -0.01 -21.66
N LEU A 104 10.67 0.93 -22.32
CA LEU A 104 9.22 0.92 -22.51
C LEU A 104 8.77 0.16 -23.76
N SER A 105 9.48 -0.88 -24.15
CA SER A 105 8.96 -1.82 -25.15
C SER A 105 7.68 -2.49 -24.66
N GLU A 106 6.78 -2.85 -25.58
CA GLU A 106 5.48 -3.43 -25.20
C GLU A 106 5.63 -4.71 -24.36
N GLN A 107 6.63 -5.54 -24.67
CA GLN A 107 6.92 -6.75 -23.91
C GLN A 107 7.31 -6.41 -22.46
N ASN A 108 8.23 -5.46 -22.27
CA ASN A 108 8.65 -5.09 -20.92
C ASN A 108 7.52 -4.41 -20.13
N ILE A 109 6.65 -3.65 -20.79
CA ILE A 109 5.45 -3.09 -20.15
C ILE A 109 4.54 -4.21 -19.64
N ARG A 110 4.23 -5.21 -20.49
CA ARG A 110 3.39 -6.35 -20.09
C ARG A 110 4.00 -7.16 -18.96
N ASP A 111 5.30 -7.41 -19.01
CA ASP A 111 5.96 -8.34 -18.09
C ASP A 111 6.35 -7.71 -16.74
N TYR A 112 6.69 -6.42 -16.73
CA TYR A 112 7.31 -5.79 -15.56
C TYR A 112 6.52 -4.63 -14.96
N LEU A 113 5.68 -3.91 -15.72
CA LEU A 113 5.10 -2.66 -15.21
C LEU A 113 4.32 -2.88 -13.91
N ASP A 114 3.39 -3.82 -13.89
CA ASP A 114 2.55 -4.04 -12.71
C ASP A 114 3.33 -4.73 -11.58
N LYS A 115 4.28 -5.60 -11.90
CA LYS A 115 5.20 -6.19 -10.90
C LYS A 115 6.07 -5.13 -10.23
N VAL A 116 6.59 -4.16 -10.98
CA VAL A 116 7.41 -3.05 -10.43
C VAL A 116 6.54 -2.14 -9.56
N LYS A 117 5.31 -1.81 -9.99
CA LYS A 117 4.37 -1.04 -9.16
C LYS A 117 4.10 -1.73 -7.82
N SER A 118 3.84 -3.04 -7.83
CA SER A 118 3.47 -3.78 -6.63
C SER A 118 4.65 -4.06 -5.69
N ARG A 119 5.86 -4.28 -6.24
CA ARG A 119 6.99 -4.82 -5.47
C ARG A 119 8.13 -3.83 -5.21
N CYS A 120 8.31 -2.83 -6.08
CA CYS A 120 9.49 -1.94 -6.06
C CYS A 120 9.18 -0.52 -5.58
N THR A 121 7.93 -0.27 -5.21
CA THR A 121 7.50 1.03 -4.70
C THR A 121 7.49 1.01 -3.18
N THR A 122 7.78 2.16 -2.56
CA THR A 122 7.72 2.31 -1.10
C THR A 122 6.41 1.74 -0.61
N PRO A 123 6.38 0.69 0.22
CA PRO A 123 5.14 0.06 0.64
C PRO A 123 4.31 1.03 1.48
N PRO A 124 2.97 0.89 1.51
CA PRO A 124 2.17 1.73 2.39
C PRO A 124 2.48 1.35 3.84
N SER A 125 2.61 2.33 4.72
CA SER A 125 2.94 2.08 6.12
C SER A 125 1.72 1.62 6.93
N ASN A 126 0.52 2.00 6.48
CA ASN A 126 -0.76 1.72 7.13
C ASN A 126 -1.89 1.49 6.12
N ILE A 127 -3.07 1.11 6.62
CA ILE A 127 -4.27 0.86 5.80
C ILE A 127 -4.66 2.10 4.97
N LYS A 128 -4.58 3.30 5.55
CA LYS A 128 -4.93 4.57 4.86
C LYS A 128 -4.11 4.77 3.59
N GLU A 129 -2.80 4.61 3.69
CA GLU A 129 -1.90 4.74 2.53
C GLU A 129 -2.13 3.63 1.51
N LYS A 130 -2.47 2.41 1.97
CA LYS A 130 -2.81 1.30 1.08
C LYS A 130 -4.09 1.57 0.28
N LEU A 131 -5.16 2.03 0.94
CA LEU A 131 -6.41 2.37 0.27
C LEU A 131 -6.20 3.47 -0.77
N LYS A 132 -5.44 4.53 -0.41
CA LYS A 132 -5.09 5.62 -1.34
C LYS A 132 -4.35 5.09 -2.58
N ARG A 133 -3.41 4.17 -2.39
CA ARG A 133 -2.66 3.54 -3.49
C ARG A 133 -3.55 2.69 -4.38
N ASP A 134 -4.45 1.92 -3.79
CA ASP A 134 -5.36 1.03 -4.50
C ASP A 134 -6.53 1.81 -5.15
N GLY A 135 -6.55 3.14 -5.06
CA GLY A 135 -7.62 3.99 -5.57
C GLY A 135 -8.96 3.78 -4.86
N LYS A 136 -8.93 3.27 -3.63
CA LYS A 136 -10.11 2.95 -2.82
C LYS A 136 -10.41 4.11 -1.88
N ALA A 137 -11.67 4.50 -1.86
CA ALA A 137 -12.19 5.50 -0.94
C ALA A 137 -13.29 4.87 -0.07
N PHE A 138 -13.48 5.40 1.13
CA PHE A 138 -14.61 5.00 1.95
C PHE A 138 -15.92 5.29 1.24
N THR A 139 -16.94 4.51 1.57
CA THR A 139 -18.30 4.71 1.08
C THR A 139 -18.79 6.11 1.46
N GLY A 140 -19.40 6.80 0.49
CA GLY A 140 -20.10 8.06 0.76
C GLY A 140 -21.50 7.85 1.34
N ASN A 141 -22.03 6.62 1.30
CA ASN A 141 -23.38 6.30 1.72
C ASN A 141 -23.36 5.22 2.82
N TRP A 142 -23.03 5.66 4.04
CA TRP A 142 -22.91 4.81 5.21
C TRP A 142 -24.21 4.08 5.57
N SER A 143 -25.37 4.70 5.38
CA SER A 143 -26.67 4.07 5.65
C SER A 143 -26.92 2.87 4.74
N ASN A 144 -26.69 3.01 3.43
CA ASN A 144 -26.81 1.88 2.50
C ASN A 144 -25.79 0.79 2.78
N LYS A 145 -24.55 1.19 3.09
CA LYS A 145 -23.49 0.24 3.44
C LYS A 145 -23.86 -0.57 4.68
N PHE A 146 -24.31 0.11 5.74
CA PHE A 146 -24.76 -0.53 6.96
C PHE A 146 -25.92 -1.51 6.70
N ASN A 147 -26.93 -1.11 5.92
CA ASN A 147 -28.06 -1.97 5.58
C ASN A 147 -27.62 -3.25 4.86
N SER A 148 -26.69 -3.14 3.91
CA SER A 148 -26.11 -4.32 3.23
C SER A 148 -25.37 -5.24 4.19
N LEU A 149 -24.57 -4.67 5.10
CA LEU A 149 -23.84 -5.43 6.11
C LEU A 149 -24.78 -6.10 7.12
N LYS A 150 -25.85 -5.41 7.53
CA LYS A 150 -26.90 -5.96 8.40
C LYS A 150 -27.57 -7.16 7.75
N THR A 151 -27.91 -7.10 6.46
CA THR A 151 -28.51 -8.24 5.76
C THR A 151 -27.55 -9.43 5.67
N ASN A 152 -26.25 -9.17 5.48
CA ASN A 152 -25.23 -10.20 5.27
C ASN A 152 -24.40 -10.51 6.54
N HIS A 153 -24.84 -10.09 7.72
CA HIS A 153 -24.03 -10.14 8.95
C HIS A 153 -23.58 -11.55 9.34
N ALA A 154 -24.28 -12.60 8.91
CA ALA A 154 -23.89 -13.99 9.15
C ALA A 154 -22.52 -14.36 8.54
N GLN A 155 -22.06 -13.62 7.53
CA GLN A 155 -20.73 -13.78 6.92
C GLN A 155 -19.63 -12.99 7.66
N ASP A 156 -20.01 -12.19 8.66
CA ASP A 156 -19.11 -11.34 9.43
C ASP A 156 -19.47 -11.40 10.93
N SER A 157 -19.09 -12.50 11.56
CA SER A 157 -19.42 -12.83 12.96
C SER A 157 -19.00 -11.75 13.96
N ASP A 158 -17.96 -10.99 13.64
CA ASP A 158 -17.40 -9.98 14.54
C ASP A 158 -17.98 -8.59 14.27
N LEU A 159 -18.87 -8.42 13.30
CA LEU A 159 -19.40 -7.10 12.94
C LEU A 159 -20.10 -6.46 14.14
N GLU A 160 -21.04 -7.17 14.75
CA GLU A 160 -21.83 -6.63 15.85
C GLU A 160 -20.97 -6.22 17.05
N SER A 161 -20.03 -7.08 17.46
CA SER A 161 -19.14 -6.79 18.59
C SER A 161 -18.25 -5.58 18.32
N HIS A 162 -17.71 -5.45 17.11
CA HIS A 162 -16.92 -4.29 16.71
C HIS A 162 -17.73 -2.99 16.68
N LEU A 163 -18.96 -3.03 16.17
CA LEU A 163 -19.83 -1.85 16.12
C LEU A 163 -20.26 -1.44 17.53
N LYS A 164 -20.62 -2.39 18.40
CA LYS A 164 -20.93 -2.11 19.81
C LYS A 164 -19.73 -1.54 20.57
N ALA A 165 -18.52 -2.00 20.29
CA ALA A 165 -17.30 -1.46 20.90
C ALA A 165 -16.94 -0.05 20.40
N SER A 166 -17.38 0.32 19.20
CA SER A 166 -17.07 1.62 18.57
C SER A 166 -18.20 2.65 18.72
N GLY A 167 -19.39 2.19 19.09
CA GLY A 167 -20.60 2.98 19.22
C GLY A 167 -21.00 3.18 20.67
N ASP A 168 -21.50 4.37 20.96
CA ASP A 168 -21.93 4.73 22.32
C ASP A 168 -23.35 4.22 22.59
N ASN A 169 -23.53 3.45 23.67
CA ASN A 169 -24.84 3.01 24.16
C ASN A 169 -25.68 2.27 23.11
N ILE A 170 -25.06 1.36 22.35
CA ILE A 170 -25.75 0.42 21.48
C ILE A 170 -26.17 -0.79 22.30
N THR A 171 -27.48 -0.99 22.44
CA THR A 171 -28.07 -2.05 23.26
C THR A 171 -28.86 -3.07 22.43
N GLU A 172 -29.39 -2.66 21.28
CA GLU A 172 -30.07 -3.57 20.35
C GLU A 172 -29.09 -4.59 19.75
N THR A 173 -29.63 -5.72 19.27
CA THR A 173 -28.87 -6.70 18.49
C THR A 173 -28.90 -6.30 17.02
N LEU A 174 -27.82 -6.54 16.27
CA LEU A 174 -27.69 -6.07 14.88
C LEU A 174 -28.82 -6.60 13.99
N SER A 175 -29.22 -7.86 14.17
CA SER A 175 -30.29 -8.50 13.39
C SER A 175 -31.68 -7.88 13.62
N GLN A 176 -31.89 -7.24 14.77
CA GLN A 176 -33.19 -6.70 15.19
C GLN A 176 -33.21 -5.16 15.26
N VAL A 177 -32.10 -4.51 14.92
CA VAL A 177 -31.98 -3.05 15.06
C VAL A 177 -33.07 -2.34 14.28
N SER A 178 -33.74 -1.40 14.93
CA SER A 178 -34.75 -0.54 14.32
C SER A 178 -34.58 0.89 14.80
N SER A 179 -34.65 1.11 16.12
CA SER A 179 -34.58 2.44 16.72
C SER A 179 -33.15 2.99 16.83
N GLN A 180 -32.13 2.11 16.85
CA GLN A 180 -30.72 2.50 17.00
C GLN A 180 -29.93 2.49 15.69
N THR A 181 -30.60 2.50 14.53
CA THR A 181 -29.95 2.40 13.20
C THR A 181 -28.87 3.47 13.00
N GLU A 182 -29.15 4.74 13.34
CA GLU A 182 -28.19 5.84 13.19
C GLU A 182 -26.96 5.67 14.09
N LYS A 183 -27.12 5.09 15.29
CA LYS A 183 -25.99 4.79 16.19
C LYS A 183 -25.06 3.75 15.57
N TYR A 184 -25.64 2.71 14.96
CA TYR A 184 -24.88 1.68 14.27
C TYR A 184 -24.17 2.19 13.01
N VAL A 185 -24.82 3.05 12.22
CA VAL A 185 -24.21 3.73 11.07
C VAL A 185 -23.02 4.58 11.52
N SER A 186 -23.18 5.35 12.59
CA SER A 186 -22.11 6.16 13.17
C SER A 186 -20.97 5.30 13.73
N ALA A 187 -21.30 4.19 14.38
CA ALA A 187 -20.32 3.24 14.90
C ALA A 187 -19.52 2.56 13.78
N LEU A 188 -20.16 2.27 12.63
CA LEU A 188 -19.50 1.71 11.46
C LEU A 188 -18.48 2.70 10.89
N GLN A 189 -18.87 3.96 10.74
CA GLN A 189 -17.96 5.00 10.29
C GLN A 189 -16.78 5.16 11.26
N LYS A 190 -17.04 5.31 12.56
CA LYS A 190 -15.99 5.40 13.60
C LYS A 190 -15.05 4.20 13.58
N TRP A 191 -15.60 2.99 13.48
CA TRP A 191 -14.80 1.77 13.40
C TRP A 191 -13.88 1.81 12.18
N CYS A 192 -14.41 2.14 11.01
CA CYS A 192 -13.64 2.26 9.78
C CYS A 192 -12.50 3.28 9.90
N GLU A 193 -12.78 4.47 10.43
CA GLU A 193 -11.79 5.52 10.66
C GLU A 193 -10.70 5.07 11.63
N SER A 194 -11.06 4.34 12.71
CA SER A 194 -10.09 3.83 13.70
C SER A 194 -9.08 2.83 13.13
N LYS A 195 -9.37 2.19 11.99
CA LYS A 195 -8.48 1.20 11.37
C LYS A 195 -7.51 1.80 10.36
N LEU A 196 -7.67 3.07 9.99
CA LEU A 196 -6.85 3.73 8.98
C LEU A 196 -5.36 3.74 9.33
N ASP A 197 -5.04 3.96 10.61
CA ASP A 197 -3.65 4.03 11.09
C ASP A 197 -3.08 2.66 11.49
N LEU A 198 -3.84 1.57 11.32
CA LEU A 198 -3.33 0.23 11.56
C LEU A 198 -2.17 -0.04 10.60
N LYS A 199 -1.00 -0.28 11.16
CA LYS A 199 0.21 -0.53 10.38
C LYS A 199 0.16 -1.88 9.68
N LEU A 200 0.76 -1.95 8.48
CA LEU A 200 0.86 -3.20 7.72
C LEU A 200 1.69 -4.28 8.43
N GLU A 201 2.61 -3.86 9.30
CA GLU A 201 3.47 -4.76 10.05
C GLU A 201 2.78 -5.39 11.27
N HIS A 202 1.62 -4.87 11.68
CA HIS A 202 0.85 -5.33 12.82
C HIS A 202 0.30 -6.73 12.58
N THR A 203 0.28 -7.57 13.62
CA THR A 203 -0.18 -8.97 13.52
C THR A 203 -1.60 -9.10 12.99
N ASP A 204 -2.45 -8.14 13.36
CA ASP A 204 -3.87 -8.15 13.00
C ASP A 204 -4.13 -7.62 11.58
N TYR A 205 -3.12 -7.11 10.87
CA TYR A 205 -3.32 -6.50 9.55
C TYR A 205 -4.01 -7.45 8.56
N GLU A 206 -3.54 -8.71 8.46
CA GLU A 206 -4.06 -9.69 7.51
C GLU A 206 -5.53 -10.06 7.78
N SER A 207 -5.97 -10.02 9.05
CA SER A 207 -7.36 -10.27 9.41
C SER A 207 -8.24 -9.01 9.33
N MET A 208 -7.66 -7.83 9.55
CA MET A 208 -8.38 -6.55 9.56
C MET A 208 -8.55 -5.94 8.17
N TYR A 209 -7.56 -6.05 7.28
CA TYR A 209 -7.63 -5.41 5.96
C TYR A 209 -8.83 -5.90 5.13
N PRO A 210 -9.12 -7.21 5.00
CA PRO A 210 -10.31 -7.67 4.28
C PRO A 210 -11.61 -7.15 4.89
N LYS A 211 -11.67 -7.01 6.22
CA LYS A 211 -12.83 -6.44 6.93
C LYS A 211 -13.00 -4.95 6.61
N VAL A 212 -11.91 -4.18 6.57
CA VAL A 212 -11.96 -2.76 6.15
C VAL A 212 -12.46 -2.65 4.72
N ILE A 213 -11.97 -3.49 3.80
CA ILE A 213 -12.47 -3.52 2.42
C ILE A 213 -13.96 -3.84 2.37
N SER A 214 -14.40 -4.89 3.08
CA SER A 214 -15.79 -5.32 3.08
C SER A 214 -16.73 -4.29 3.73
N ARG A 215 -16.30 -3.65 4.82
CA ARG A 215 -17.17 -2.80 5.66
C ARG A 215 -17.15 -1.33 5.26
N CYS A 216 -16.03 -0.82 4.75
CA CYS A 216 -15.79 0.61 4.63
C CYS A 216 -15.82 1.14 3.20
N ILE A 217 -15.60 0.28 2.19
CA ILE A 217 -15.55 0.65 0.76
C ILE A 217 -16.89 0.30 0.10
#